data_AF-A0A3M0ZLF9-F1
#
_entry.id   AF-A0A3M0ZLF9-F1
#
_cell.length_a   1.000
_cell.length_b   1.000
_cell.length_c   1.000
_cell.angle_alpha   90.00
_cell.angle_beta   90.00
_cell.angle_gamma   90.00
#
_symmetry.space_group_name_H-M   'P 1'
#
loop_
_entity.id
_entity.type
_entity.pdbx_description
1 polymer ?
#
loop_
_entity_poly.entity_id
_entity_poly.type
_entity_poly.pdbx_seq_one_letter_code
_entity_poly.pdbx_strand_id
1 'polypeptide(L)'
;MLTVEDGRSREDAPDGDSTDAMLEGSILPKVEERLRPPVGLLPSYSPVPSGFIELLSNASSRERVNTFWKIYRLGIADAAADLFLASRLSQMMRYFTAEDKAEVISGLISTGRSFRSLEYIYDVLRLCSSVDELESVVELVGEEKLLDLNYGAIDEIVARGGLLAYFRQIATPTKPSKFSSRAHLNRKLEEVREFLLDVASASKSNPDWAESVAAKNFEVAALNTLNYLDGAIYDDISIKEFREVLTAVIEEIAIELYFGLSLTVETRSGEVERRWSVEELRDIRRVLEAIPEGRIVFTPRLFEIRRVSTLDDEGATKAERRGNGVIAISDFAVNDTQMSAKYNGISSLQVNFCHEVGHAICQGKYYRVRVNSFNRLLGPADPVYDFSSFLEIAGWRAYEEGEFKILNDGLSVSIDGREYPLGVPVEDGKEWCVFSYQEDLNMLFRYRLRPPFNLFSLHPYARTDPWEDWAEAFSEFILIPERLKRFSPEKYLYFCLHFMPPGKDTQIPPSL
;
A
#
# COMPACT_ATOMS: atom_id res chain seq x y z
N MET A 1 -3.84 -59.81 23.47
CA MET A 1 -4.69 -61.02 23.53
C MET A 1 -6.02 -60.62 24.16
N LEU A 2 -7.04 -60.42 23.33
CA LEU A 2 -8.43 -60.86 23.52
C LEU A 2 -9.26 -60.26 22.38
N THR A 3 -10.02 -61.13 21.76
CA THR A 3 -10.73 -61.04 20.49
C THR A 3 -12.18 -60.59 20.65
N VAL A 4 -12.60 -59.73 19.72
CA VAL A 4 -13.83 -59.81 18.89
C VAL A 4 -15.19 -59.85 19.60
N GLU A 5 -16.05 -58.86 19.28
CA GLU A 5 -17.32 -59.16 18.60
C GLU A 5 -17.89 -57.93 17.85
N ASP A 6 -18.44 -58.26 16.69
CA ASP A 6 -18.85 -57.45 15.55
C ASP A 6 -20.36 -57.16 15.69
N GLY A 7 -20.80 -55.97 15.28
CA GLY A 7 -22.18 -55.53 15.51
C GLY A 7 -22.59 -54.39 14.60
N ARG A 8 -22.58 -54.64 13.27
CA ARG A 8 -23.15 -53.74 12.27
C ARG A 8 -24.68 -53.68 12.40
N SER A 9 -25.22 -52.46 12.44
CA SER A 9 -26.56 -52.17 11.91
C SER A 9 -26.47 -50.93 11.02
N ARG A 10 -27.01 -51.09 9.80
CA ARG A 10 -27.21 -50.08 8.76
C ARG A 10 -28.60 -49.48 9.01
N GLU A 11 -28.71 -48.16 9.08
CA GLU A 11 -29.96 -47.44 8.81
C GLU A 11 -29.64 -46.15 8.01
N ASP A 12 -30.09 -46.20 6.76
CA ASP A 12 -30.81 -45.18 5.98
C ASP A 12 -30.27 -43.73 5.90
N ALA A 13 -29.73 -43.41 4.72
CA ALA A 13 -29.57 -42.05 4.22
C ALA A 13 -30.84 -41.63 3.45
N PRO A 14 -31.41 -40.44 3.69
CA PRO A 14 -32.48 -39.93 2.85
C PRO A 14 -31.90 -39.25 1.60
N ASP A 15 -32.56 -39.54 0.48
CA ASP A 15 -32.30 -39.04 -0.86
C ASP A 15 -32.24 -37.51 -0.93
N GLY A 16 -31.25 -37.02 -1.67
CA GLY A 16 -31.07 -35.62 -2.00
C GLY A 16 -32.10 -35.18 -3.04
N ASP A 17 -32.85 -34.13 -2.70
CA ASP A 17 -33.71 -33.42 -3.62
C ASP A 17 -33.04 -32.13 -4.12
N SER A 18 -33.36 -31.83 -5.37
CA SER A 18 -32.66 -30.98 -6.32
C SER A 18 -32.63 -29.47 -5.99
N THR A 19 -31.43 -28.88 -6.00
CA THR A 19 -31.21 -27.41 -6.03
C THR A 19 -30.68 -26.89 -7.38
N ASP A 20 -30.79 -27.68 -8.46
CA ASP A 20 -30.20 -27.36 -9.76
C ASP A 20 -31.07 -26.49 -10.69
N ALA A 21 -32.16 -25.89 -10.19
CA ALA A 21 -33.08 -25.09 -11.01
C ALA A 21 -33.30 -23.67 -10.47
N MET A 22 -32.23 -22.89 -10.22
CA MET A 22 -32.34 -21.44 -10.00
C MET A 22 -31.09 -20.63 -10.46
N LEU A 23 -30.58 -20.89 -11.67
CA LEU A 23 -29.41 -20.15 -12.20
C LEU A 23 -29.63 -19.44 -13.54
N GLU A 24 -30.87 -19.37 -14.07
CA GLU A 24 -31.16 -18.69 -15.34
C GLU A 24 -31.14 -17.14 -15.28
N GLY A 25 -30.87 -16.56 -14.11
CA GLY A 25 -30.59 -15.12 -13.96
C GLY A 25 -29.20 -14.81 -13.43
N SER A 26 -28.35 -15.82 -13.20
CA SER A 26 -27.07 -15.62 -12.51
C SER A 26 -26.02 -14.99 -13.42
N ILE A 27 -25.18 -14.15 -12.83
CA ILE A 27 -23.99 -13.54 -13.45
C ILE A 27 -22.97 -14.59 -13.97
N LEU A 28 -23.11 -15.84 -13.54
CA LEU A 28 -22.12 -16.91 -13.63
C LEU A 28 -21.76 -17.34 -15.06
N PRO A 29 -22.69 -17.51 -16.01
CA PRO A 29 -22.34 -17.91 -17.38
C PRO A 29 -21.47 -16.86 -18.08
N LYS A 30 -21.66 -15.57 -17.76
CA LYS A 30 -20.88 -14.45 -18.35
C LYS A 30 -19.44 -14.39 -17.84
N VAL A 31 -19.20 -14.82 -16.59
CA VAL A 31 -17.84 -14.92 -16.02
C VAL A 31 -17.12 -16.12 -16.63
N GLU A 32 -17.77 -17.28 -16.70
CA GLU A 32 -17.18 -18.51 -17.27
C GLU A 32 -16.88 -18.38 -18.78
N GLU A 33 -17.73 -17.68 -19.54
CA GLU A 33 -17.49 -17.39 -20.96
C GLU A 33 -16.29 -16.45 -21.18
N ARG A 34 -16.10 -15.46 -20.29
CA ARG A 34 -14.96 -14.52 -20.35
C ARG A 34 -13.64 -15.10 -19.84
N LEU A 35 -13.68 -16.14 -19.01
CA LEU A 35 -12.49 -16.80 -18.47
C LEU A 35 -11.94 -17.91 -19.38
N ARG A 36 -12.65 -18.30 -20.45
CA ARG A 36 -12.12 -19.29 -21.41
C ARG A 36 -11.12 -18.62 -22.36
N PRO A 37 -9.82 -18.99 -22.34
CA PRO A 37 -8.87 -18.48 -23.31
C PRO A 37 -9.21 -19.01 -24.71
N PRO A 38 -9.13 -18.20 -25.78
CA PRO A 38 -9.22 -18.73 -27.14
C PRO A 38 -8.04 -19.67 -27.38
N VAL A 39 -8.33 -20.86 -27.92
CA VAL A 39 -7.33 -21.87 -28.24
C VAL A 39 -6.40 -21.33 -29.35
N GLY A 40 -5.14 -21.07 -29.03
CA GLY A 40 -4.06 -20.89 -30.03
C GLY A 40 -3.31 -19.55 -30.04
N LEU A 41 -3.65 -18.58 -29.20
CA LEU A 41 -2.88 -17.33 -29.04
C LEU A 41 -2.93 -16.93 -27.57
N LEU A 42 -1.78 -16.68 -26.93
CA LEU A 42 -1.76 -15.97 -25.63
C LEU A 42 -2.42 -14.60 -25.89
N PRO A 43 -3.61 -14.32 -25.34
CA PRO A 43 -4.25 -13.04 -25.61
C PRO A 43 -3.38 -11.96 -24.98
N SER A 44 -3.03 -10.93 -25.76
CA SER A 44 -2.76 -9.61 -25.19
C SER A 44 -3.97 -9.29 -24.32
N TYR A 45 -3.79 -9.36 -23.00
CA TYR A 45 -4.86 -9.11 -22.04
C TYR A 45 -5.38 -7.70 -22.33
N SER A 46 -6.62 -7.61 -22.79
CA SER A 46 -7.33 -6.34 -22.90
C SER A 46 -7.35 -5.72 -21.49
N PRO A 47 -7.19 -4.38 -21.36
CA PRO A 47 -7.42 -3.70 -20.08
C PRO A 47 -8.76 -4.18 -19.53
N VAL A 48 -8.80 -4.44 -18.21
CA VAL A 48 -9.96 -4.93 -17.43
C VAL A 48 -11.24 -4.87 -18.25
N PRO A 49 -11.91 -5.99 -18.59
CA PRO A 49 -13.22 -5.87 -19.17
C PRO A 49 -14.02 -5.03 -18.19
N SER A 50 -14.37 -3.79 -18.54
CA SER A 50 -15.10 -2.84 -17.69
C SER A 50 -16.27 -3.53 -16.99
N GLY A 51 -16.85 -4.52 -17.69
CA GLY A 51 -17.86 -5.42 -17.18
C GLY A 51 -17.50 -6.36 -16.00
N PHE A 52 -16.26 -6.54 -15.53
CA PHE A 52 -15.99 -7.29 -14.28
C PHE A 52 -16.26 -6.41 -13.05
N ILE A 53 -15.77 -5.18 -13.10
CA ILE A 53 -16.00 -4.20 -12.03
C ILE A 53 -17.46 -3.78 -11.97
N GLU A 54 -18.07 -3.51 -13.13
CA GLU A 54 -19.50 -3.22 -13.24
C GLU A 54 -20.36 -4.39 -12.74
N LEU A 55 -19.90 -5.63 -12.93
CA LEU A 55 -20.59 -6.82 -12.46
C LEU A 55 -20.50 -6.94 -10.93
N LEU A 56 -19.34 -6.68 -10.33
CA LEU A 56 -19.19 -6.71 -8.88
C LEU A 56 -19.97 -5.59 -8.18
N SER A 57 -20.02 -4.39 -8.79
CA SER A 57 -20.73 -3.25 -8.22
C SER A 57 -22.25 -3.42 -8.20
N ASN A 58 -22.80 -4.23 -9.13
CA ASN A 58 -24.22 -4.55 -9.21
C ASN A 58 -24.58 -5.92 -8.58
N ALA A 59 -23.60 -6.71 -8.19
CA ALA A 59 -23.80 -8.03 -7.56
C ALA A 59 -24.30 -7.89 -6.12
N SER A 60 -25.12 -8.82 -5.66
CA SER A 60 -25.43 -9.01 -4.24
C SER A 60 -24.21 -9.53 -3.46
N SER A 61 -24.22 -9.37 -2.13
CA SER A 61 -23.23 -9.97 -1.22
C SER A 61 -22.95 -11.44 -1.54
N ARG A 62 -24.02 -12.23 -1.69
CA ARG A 62 -23.92 -13.66 -1.98
C ARG A 62 -23.24 -13.93 -3.33
N GLU A 63 -23.55 -13.14 -4.36
CA GLU A 63 -22.92 -13.27 -5.69
C GLU A 63 -21.45 -12.88 -5.68
N ARG A 64 -21.08 -11.83 -4.94
CA ARG A 64 -19.67 -11.43 -4.76
C ARG A 64 -18.85 -12.52 -4.09
N VAL A 65 -19.32 -13.03 -2.95
CA VAL A 65 -18.64 -14.12 -2.21
C VAL A 65 -18.56 -15.40 -3.06
N ASN A 66 -19.64 -15.78 -3.76
CA ASN A 66 -19.64 -16.92 -4.66
C ASN A 66 -18.64 -16.75 -5.83
N THR A 67 -18.50 -15.53 -6.35
CA THR A 67 -17.55 -15.22 -7.43
C THR A 67 -16.12 -15.42 -6.95
N PHE A 68 -15.78 -14.92 -5.75
CA PHE A 68 -14.49 -15.22 -5.11
C PHE A 68 -14.23 -16.72 -5.00
N TRP A 69 -15.17 -17.48 -4.44
CA TRP A 69 -15.00 -18.91 -4.25
C TRP A 69 -14.82 -19.69 -5.55
N LYS A 70 -15.51 -19.30 -6.62
CA LYS A 70 -15.36 -19.93 -7.93
C LYS A 70 -13.96 -19.71 -8.50
N ILE A 71 -13.48 -18.46 -8.49
CA ILE A 71 -12.14 -18.14 -9.00
C ILE A 71 -11.08 -18.80 -8.13
N TYR A 72 -11.22 -18.75 -6.80
CA TYR A 72 -10.30 -19.40 -5.87
C TYR A 72 -10.19 -20.90 -6.13
N ARG A 73 -11.31 -21.62 -6.23
CA ARG A 73 -11.33 -23.07 -6.51
C ARG A 73 -10.74 -23.41 -7.87
N LEU A 74 -11.05 -22.62 -8.91
CA LEU A 74 -10.43 -22.78 -10.21
C LEU A 74 -8.91 -22.58 -10.13
N GLY A 75 -8.49 -21.56 -9.38
CA GLY A 75 -7.11 -21.24 -9.12
C GLY A 75 -6.33 -22.37 -8.44
N ILE A 76 -6.97 -23.27 -7.69
CA ILE A 76 -6.31 -24.46 -7.11
C ILE A 76 -5.80 -25.39 -8.21
N ALA A 77 -6.53 -25.49 -9.34
CA ALA A 77 -6.16 -26.32 -10.47
C ALA A 77 -5.42 -25.57 -11.59
N ASP A 78 -5.55 -24.24 -11.66
CA ASP A 78 -5.05 -23.40 -12.75
C ASP A 78 -4.29 -22.16 -12.24
N ALA A 79 -3.00 -22.08 -12.56
CA ALA A 79 -2.14 -20.96 -12.17
C ALA A 79 -2.56 -19.61 -12.79
N ALA A 80 -3.20 -19.61 -13.97
CA ALA A 80 -3.69 -18.39 -14.59
C ALA A 80 -4.88 -17.81 -13.80
N ALA A 81 -5.78 -18.66 -13.32
CA ALA A 81 -6.90 -18.25 -12.49
C ALA A 81 -6.45 -17.76 -11.11
N ASP A 82 -5.39 -18.37 -10.54
CA ASP A 82 -4.77 -17.88 -9.29
C ASP A 82 -4.18 -16.47 -9.47
N LEU A 83 -3.38 -16.27 -10.53
CA LEU A 83 -2.79 -14.98 -10.83
C LEU A 83 -3.87 -13.92 -11.13
N PHE A 84 -4.96 -14.32 -11.79
CA PHE A 84 -6.11 -13.46 -11.98
C PHE A 84 -6.75 -13.05 -10.64
N LEU A 85 -6.96 -14.00 -9.72
CA LEU A 85 -7.52 -13.68 -8.40
C LEU A 85 -6.60 -12.72 -7.64
N ALA A 86 -5.30 -13.01 -7.55
CA ALA A 86 -4.33 -12.17 -6.86
C ALA A 86 -4.33 -10.72 -7.41
N SER A 87 -4.25 -10.56 -8.73
CA SER A 87 -4.22 -9.24 -9.38
C SER A 87 -5.54 -8.46 -9.34
N ARG A 88 -6.67 -9.15 -9.08
CA ARG A 88 -8.01 -8.54 -9.00
C ARG A 88 -8.53 -8.44 -7.58
N LEU A 89 -7.79 -8.94 -6.59
CA LEU A 89 -8.27 -9.01 -5.22
C LEU A 89 -8.58 -7.64 -4.62
N SER A 90 -7.73 -6.61 -4.84
CA SER A 90 -8.02 -5.24 -4.39
C SER A 90 -9.33 -4.71 -4.94
N GLN A 91 -9.55 -4.91 -6.23
CA GLN A 91 -10.73 -4.47 -6.94
C GLN A 91 -11.98 -5.20 -6.46
N MET A 92 -11.87 -6.50 -6.15
CA MET A 92 -12.95 -7.27 -5.54
C MET A 92 -13.28 -6.77 -4.15
N MET A 93 -12.29 -6.71 -3.25
CA MET A 93 -12.50 -6.35 -1.84
C MET A 93 -13.04 -4.93 -1.65
N ARG A 94 -12.86 -4.05 -2.63
CA ARG A 94 -13.44 -2.70 -2.68
C ARG A 94 -14.99 -2.72 -2.63
N TYR A 95 -15.63 -3.75 -3.17
CA TYR A 95 -17.09 -3.90 -3.19
C TYR A 95 -17.63 -4.85 -2.12
N PHE A 96 -16.74 -5.45 -1.32
CA PHE A 96 -17.11 -6.38 -0.26
C PHE A 96 -17.34 -5.59 1.02
N THR A 97 -18.44 -5.87 1.71
CA THR A 97 -18.67 -5.38 3.08
C THR A 97 -17.76 -6.11 4.07
N ALA A 98 -17.77 -5.68 5.33
CA ALA A 98 -17.09 -6.40 6.41
C ALA A 98 -17.61 -7.85 6.53
N GLU A 99 -18.92 -8.06 6.40
CA GLU A 99 -19.55 -9.39 6.42
C GLU A 99 -19.11 -10.26 5.24
N ASP A 100 -19.05 -9.68 4.02
CA ASP A 100 -18.57 -10.41 2.84
C ASP A 100 -17.11 -10.87 3.03
N LYS A 101 -16.25 -9.98 3.58
CA LYS A 101 -14.84 -10.28 3.88
C LYS A 101 -14.71 -11.35 4.97
N ALA A 102 -15.50 -11.25 6.04
CA ALA A 102 -15.51 -12.23 7.12
C ALA A 102 -15.99 -13.61 6.65
N GLU A 103 -16.98 -13.67 5.75
CA GLU A 103 -17.45 -14.93 5.13
C GLU A 103 -16.34 -15.58 4.29
N VAL A 104 -15.63 -14.78 3.48
CA VAL A 104 -14.48 -15.26 2.70
C VAL A 104 -13.39 -15.82 3.61
N ILE A 105 -12.98 -15.07 4.64
CA ILE A 105 -11.93 -15.51 5.58
C ILE A 105 -12.34 -16.79 6.31
N SER A 106 -13.56 -16.84 6.86
CA SER A 106 -14.07 -18.01 7.59
C SER A 106 -14.11 -19.26 6.70
N GLY A 107 -14.50 -19.10 5.43
CA GLY A 107 -14.44 -20.19 4.47
C GLY A 107 -13.01 -20.60 4.14
N LEU A 108 -12.06 -19.67 4.01
CA LEU A 108 -10.63 -19.97 3.74
C LEU A 108 -10.02 -20.77 4.89
N ILE A 109 -10.30 -20.38 6.14
CA ILE A 109 -9.92 -21.14 7.34
C ILE A 109 -10.47 -22.58 7.26
N SER A 110 -11.72 -22.73 6.80
CA SER A 110 -12.40 -24.03 6.68
C SER A 110 -11.87 -24.91 5.54
N THR A 111 -11.28 -24.33 4.48
CA THR A 111 -10.67 -25.10 3.37
C THR A 111 -9.34 -25.77 3.72
N GLY A 112 -8.83 -25.53 4.93
CA GLY A 112 -7.54 -26.04 5.42
C GLY A 112 -6.47 -24.95 5.41
N ARG A 113 -5.53 -25.03 6.36
CA ARG A 113 -4.45 -24.06 6.57
C ARG A 113 -3.32 -24.19 5.53
N SER A 114 -3.67 -24.22 4.25
CA SER A 114 -2.67 -24.17 3.18
C SER A 114 -2.00 -22.79 3.19
N PHE A 115 -0.70 -22.74 2.85
CA PHE A 115 0.03 -21.48 2.77
C PHE A 115 -0.70 -20.42 1.91
N ARG A 116 -1.27 -20.87 0.79
CA ARG A 116 -2.05 -20.04 -0.11
C ARG A 116 -3.33 -19.47 0.54
N SER A 117 -4.04 -20.26 1.34
CA SER A 117 -5.22 -19.75 2.07
C SER A 117 -4.81 -18.69 3.09
N LEU A 118 -3.67 -18.88 3.76
CA LEU A 118 -3.12 -17.91 4.71
C LEU A 118 -2.73 -16.59 4.01
N GLU A 119 -2.13 -16.65 2.82
CA GLU A 119 -1.83 -15.46 2.02
C GLU A 119 -3.11 -14.70 1.63
N TYR A 120 -4.14 -15.39 1.16
CA TYR A 120 -5.42 -14.73 0.84
C TYR A 120 -6.13 -14.17 2.07
N ILE A 121 -6.07 -14.83 3.22
CA ILE A 121 -6.62 -14.28 4.48
C ILE A 121 -5.88 -12.97 4.83
N TYR A 122 -4.54 -12.99 4.80
CA TYR A 122 -3.74 -11.80 5.03
C TYR A 122 -4.06 -10.68 4.04
N ASP A 123 -4.18 -11.01 2.76
CA ASP A 123 -4.50 -10.03 1.71
C ASP A 123 -5.90 -9.44 1.88
N VAL A 124 -6.92 -10.24 2.26
CA VAL A 124 -8.26 -9.71 2.54
C VAL A 124 -8.24 -8.78 3.74
N LEU A 125 -7.54 -9.13 4.82
CA LEU A 125 -7.43 -8.28 6.02
C LEU A 125 -6.77 -6.92 5.69
N ARG A 126 -5.65 -6.90 4.96
CA ARG A 126 -4.98 -5.64 4.59
C ARG A 126 -5.72 -4.82 3.53
N LEU A 127 -6.72 -5.42 2.88
CA LEU A 127 -7.60 -4.74 1.94
C LEU A 127 -8.82 -4.11 2.61
N CYS A 128 -8.93 -4.18 3.95
CA CYS A 128 -9.86 -3.35 4.70
C CYS A 128 -9.55 -1.86 4.45
N SER A 129 -10.59 -1.06 4.34
CA SER A 129 -10.55 0.35 3.95
C SER A 129 -10.21 1.28 5.11
N SER A 130 -10.47 0.84 6.35
CA SER A 130 -10.17 1.54 7.60
C SER A 130 -9.88 0.56 8.74
N VAL A 131 -9.41 1.06 9.87
CA VAL A 131 -9.29 0.28 11.12
C VAL A 131 -10.66 -0.22 11.59
N ASP A 132 -11.71 0.59 11.52
CA ASP A 132 -13.07 0.21 11.94
C ASP A 132 -13.61 -1.00 11.12
N GLU A 133 -13.33 -1.03 9.81
CA GLU A 133 -13.70 -2.18 8.98
C GLU A 133 -12.89 -3.42 9.35
N LEU A 134 -11.58 -3.27 9.60
CA LEU A 134 -10.76 -4.39 10.04
C LEU A 134 -11.24 -4.95 11.39
N GLU A 135 -11.54 -4.08 12.36
CA GLU A 135 -12.09 -4.46 13.67
C GLU A 135 -13.39 -5.26 13.50
N SER A 136 -14.31 -4.75 12.66
CA SER A 136 -15.56 -5.45 12.33
C SER A 136 -15.32 -6.84 11.72
N VAL A 137 -14.37 -6.96 10.79
CA VAL A 137 -14.01 -8.23 10.16
C VAL A 137 -13.42 -9.20 11.21
N VAL A 138 -12.51 -8.73 12.07
CA VAL A 138 -11.88 -9.53 13.12
C VAL A 138 -12.94 -10.01 14.13
N GLU A 139 -13.87 -9.15 14.55
CA GLU A 139 -14.97 -9.51 15.45
C GLU A 139 -15.87 -10.59 14.83
N LEU A 140 -16.27 -10.42 13.56
CA LEU A 140 -17.14 -11.36 12.86
C LEU A 140 -16.50 -12.74 12.64
N VAL A 141 -15.20 -12.79 12.33
CA VAL A 141 -14.46 -14.05 12.17
C VAL A 141 -14.19 -14.70 13.54
N GLY A 142 -13.81 -13.88 14.52
CA GLY A 142 -13.30 -14.25 15.83
C GLY A 142 -11.77 -14.15 15.87
N GLU A 143 -11.26 -13.24 16.71
CA GLU A 143 -9.82 -12.98 16.89
C GLU A 143 -9.02 -14.25 17.20
N GLU A 144 -9.49 -15.06 18.16
CA GLU A 144 -8.86 -16.33 18.54
C GLU A 144 -8.66 -17.24 17.32
N LYS A 145 -9.64 -17.31 16.40
CA LYS A 145 -9.53 -18.14 15.21
C LYS A 145 -8.47 -17.64 14.23
N LEU A 146 -8.27 -16.32 14.16
CA LEU A 146 -7.24 -15.71 13.31
C LEU A 146 -5.84 -15.95 13.88
N LEU A 147 -5.67 -15.74 15.19
CA LEU A 147 -4.39 -15.97 15.88
C LEU A 147 -4.02 -17.46 15.91
N ASP A 148 -5.01 -18.35 16.00
CA ASP A 148 -4.81 -19.80 15.92
C ASP A 148 -4.21 -20.27 14.59
N LEU A 149 -4.24 -19.44 13.55
CA LEU A 149 -3.59 -19.74 12.26
C LEU A 149 -2.07 -19.77 12.38
N ASN A 150 -1.49 -19.15 13.41
CA ASN A 150 -0.04 -19.07 13.65
C ASN A 150 0.73 -18.56 12.42
N TYR A 151 0.22 -17.51 11.80
CA TYR A 151 0.81 -16.89 10.62
C TYR A 151 1.15 -15.45 10.94
N GLY A 152 2.42 -15.17 11.23
CA GLY A 152 2.83 -13.91 11.86
C GLY A 152 2.42 -12.63 11.12
N ALA A 153 2.11 -12.67 9.82
CA ALA A 153 1.56 -11.50 9.12
C ALA A 153 0.07 -11.23 9.45
N ILE A 154 -0.71 -12.29 9.69
CA ILE A 154 -2.08 -12.20 10.21
C ILE A 154 -2.04 -11.73 11.67
N ASP A 155 -1.17 -12.31 12.50
CA ASP A 155 -1.04 -11.92 13.90
C ASP A 155 -0.68 -10.42 14.01
N GLU A 156 0.27 -9.95 13.18
CA GLU A 156 0.69 -8.56 13.14
C GLU A 156 -0.42 -7.59 12.68
N ILE A 157 -1.24 -7.96 11.67
CA ILE A 157 -2.31 -7.06 11.21
C ILE A 157 -3.47 -7.01 12.20
N VAL A 158 -3.80 -8.14 12.85
CA VAL A 158 -4.81 -8.20 13.91
C VAL A 158 -4.36 -7.35 15.10
N ALA A 159 -3.13 -7.55 15.57
CA ALA A 159 -2.55 -6.75 16.66
C ALA A 159 -2.53 -5.26 16.34
N ARG A 160 -2.10 -4.88 15.13
CA ARG A 160 -2.09 -3.47 14.69
C ARG A 160 -3.50 -2.87 14.67
N GLY A 161 -4.48 -3.59 14.13
CA GLY A 161 -5.87 -3.15 14.09
C GLY A 161 -6.44 -2.91 15.49
N GLY A 162 -6.29 -3.89 16.38
CA GLY A 162 -6.77 -3.80 17.75
C GLY A 162 -6.11 -2.67 18.56
N LEU A 163 -4.79 -2.52 18.47
CA LEU A 163 -4.06 -1.43 19.13
C LEU A 163 -4.51 -0.05 18.63
N LEU A 164 -4.66 0.12 17.32
CA LEU A 164 -5.12 1.40 16.75
C LEU A 164 -6.56 1.73 17.13
N ALA A 165 -7.47 0.75 17.08
CA ALA A 165 -8.84 0.92 17.53
C ALA A 165 -8.87 1.37 19.00
N TYR A 166 -8.07 0.72 19.86
CA TYR A 166 -7.92 1.09 21.26
C TYR A 166 -7.36 2.52 21.43
N PHE A 167 -6.25 2.86 20.77
CA PHE A 167 -5.63 4.18 20.92
C PHE A 167 -6.52 5.33 20.44
N ARG A 168 -7.36 5.09 19.43
CA ARG A 168 -8.34 6.08 18.94
C ARG A 168 -9.46 6.37 19.94
N GLN A 169 -9.70 5.46 20.89
CA GLN A 169 -10.66 5.68 21.97
C GLN A 169 -10.06 6.49 23.13
N ILE A 170 -8.73 6.58 23.22
CA ILE A 170 -8.04 7.39 24.24
C ILE A 170 -8.06 8.87 23.80
N ALA A 171 -8.49 9.75 24.71
CA ALA A 171 -8.51 11.17 24.44
C ALA A 171 -7.08 11.73 24.23
N THR A 172 -6.74 12.09 22.99
CA THR A 172 -5.46 12.73 22.68
C THR A 172 -5.36 14.10 23.36
N PRO A 173 -4.21 14.46 23.96
CA PRO A 173 -4.01 15.77 24.58
C PRO A 173 -4.30 16.93 23.61
N THR A 174 -4.99 17.96 24.10
CA THR A 174 -5.33 19.14 23.29
C THR A 174 -4.15 20.11 23.20
N LYS A 175 -3.95 20.72 22.02
CA LYS A 175 -2.92 21.74 21.81
C LYS A 175 -3.05 22.92 22.79
N PRO A 176 -1.92 23.47 23.28
CA PRO A 176 -1.95 24.67 24.12
C PRO A 176 -2.40 25.91 23.33
N SER A 177 -3.13 26.82 23.99
CA SER A 177 -3.48 28.13 23.42
C SER A 177 -2.26 29.04 23.21
N LYS A 178 -2.35 29.95 22.24
CA LYS A 178 -1.37 31.03 21.99
C LYS A 178 -1.12 31.91 23.22
N PHE A 179 -2.07 31.96 24.16
CA PHE A 179 -1.98 32.77 25.39
C PHE A 179 -1.75 31.94 26.66
N SER A 180 -1.39 30.65 26.53
CA SER A 180 -1.10 29.79 27.68
C SER A 180 0.06 30.33 28.52
N SER A 181 -0.15 30.39 29.84
CA SER A 181 0.88 30.69 30.83
C SER A 181 1.80 29.49 31.06
N ARG A 182 3.00 29.70 31.64
CA ARG A 182 3.93 28.62 32.00
C ARG A 182 3.26 27.54 32.87
N ALA A 183 2.46 27.93 33.86
CA ALA A 183 1.74 27.00 34.72
C ALA A 183 0.70 26.15 33.95
N HIS A 184 0.07 26.71 32.91
CA HIS A 184 -0.82 25.93 32.04
C HIS A 184 -0.02 24.98 31.13
N LEU A 185 1.12 25.42 30.59
CA LEU A 185 1.99 24.56 29.78
C LEU A 185 2.57 23.39 30.60
N ASN A 186 2.96 23.62 31.86
CA ASN A 186 3.40 22.54 32.76
C ASN A 186 2.30 21.50 32.99
N ARG A 187 1.05 21.93 33.22
CA ARG A 187 -0.07 20.97 33.33
C ARG A 187 -0.27 20.18 32.05
N LYS A 188 -0.16 20.83 30.89
CA LYS A 188 -0.24 20.15 29.59
C LYS A 188 0.91 19.19 29.33
N LEU A 189 2.12 19.50 29.79
CA LEU A 189 3.23 18.56 29.75
C LEU A 189 2.92 17.30 30.53
N GLU A 190 2.44 17.41 31.77
CA GLU A 190 2.07 16.25 32.58
C GLU A 190 0.95 15.43 31.94
N GLU A 191 -0.09 16.08 31.39
CA GLU A 191 -1.14 15.38 30.63
C GLU A 191 -0.57 14.58 29.45
N VAL A 192 0.40 15.15 28.71
CA VAL A 192 1.06 14.45 27.58
C VAL A 192 1.93 13.30 28.08
N ARG A 193 2.65 13.47 29.21
CA ARG A 193 3.46 12.42 29.81
C ARG A 193 2.61 11.22 30.25
N GLU A 194 1.52 11.48 30.97
CA GLU A 194 0.57 10.45 31.40
C GLU A 194 0.02 9.69 30.18
N PHE A 195 -0.40 10.43 29.14
CA PHE A 195 -0.88 9.83 27.91
C PHE A 195 0.16 8.91 27.22
N LEU A 196 1.42 9.34 27.12
CA LEU A 196 2.48 8.52 26.51
C LEU A 196 2.78 7.26 27.33
N LEU A 197 2.73 7.35 28.66
CA LEU A 197 2.88 6.19 29.54
C LEU A 197 1.71 5.21 29.39
N ASP A 198 0.48 5.72 29.24
CA ASP A 198 -0.70 4.90 28.98
C ASP A 198 -0.59 4.15 27.64
N VAL A 199 -0.12 4.83 26.58
CA VAL A 199 0.14 4.21 25.27
C VAL A 199 1.21 3.11 25.37
N ALA A 200 2.33 3.40 26.04
CA ALA A 200 3.40 2.43 26.23
C ALA A 200 2.92 1.20 27.03
N SER A 201 2.14 1.43 28.10
CA SER A 201 1.60 0.35 28.92
C SER A 201 0.54 -0.46 28.19
N ALA A 202 -0.35 0.18 27.44
CA ALA A 202 -1.42 -0.49 26.70
C ALA A 202 -0.88 -1.33 25.52
N SER A 203 0.24 -0.92 24.92
CA SER A 203 0.93 -1.72 23.90
C SER A 203 1.34 -3.11 24.42
N LYS A 204 1.46 -3.27 25.75
CA LYS A 204 1.83 -4.52 26.44
C LYS A 204 0.69 -5.18 27.21
N SER A 205 -0.48 -4.55 27.29
CA SER A 205 -1.55 -5.01 28.18
C SER A 205 -2.30 -6.22 27.61
N ASN A 206 -2.39 -6.35 26.28
CA ASN A 206 -2.94 -7.52 25.64
C ASN A 206 -1.84 -8.58 25.41
N PRO A 207 -1.87 -9.73 26.12
CA PRO A 207 -0.84 -10.77 25.98
C PRO A 207 -0.77 -11.37 24.57
N ASP A 208 -1.88 -11.34 23.83
CA ASP A 208 -1.95 -11.91 22.47
C ASP A 208 -1.19 -11.05 21.46
N TRP A 209 -1.02 -9.76 21.75
CA TRP A 209 -0.37 -8.80 20.85
C TRP A 209 0.95 -8.24 21.38
N ALA A 210 1.26 -8.44 22.67
CA ALA A 210 2.41 -7.81 23.34
C ALA A 210 3.75 -8.08 22.65
N GLU A 211 3.88 -9.22 21.97
CA GLU A 211 5.11 -9.59 21.25
C GLU A 211 5.14 -9.16 19.78
N SER A 212 4.03 -8.61 19.26
CA SER A 212 3.94 -8.10 17.88
C SER A 212 4.93 -6.97 17.61
N VAL A 213 5.29 -6.78 16.35
CA VAL A 213 6.15 -5.68 15.93
C VAL A 213 5.42 -4.36 16.11
N ALA A 214 4.11 -4.32 15.84
CA ALA A 214 3.26 -3.16 16.09
C ALA A 214 3.32 -2.69 17.55
N ALA A 215 3.08 -3.59 18.51
CA ALA A 215 3.14 -3.28 19.95
C ALA A 215 4.49 -2.68 20.36
N LYS A 216 5.59 -3.32 19.93
CA LYS A 216 6.95 -2.86 20.20
C LYS A 216 7.22 -1.48 19.59
N ASN A 217 6.74 -1.23 18.37
CA ASN A 217 6.93 0.06 17.69
C ASN A 217 6.16 1.18 18.41
N PHE A 218 4.90 0.96 18.82
CA PHE A 218 4.14 1.96 19.57
C PHE A 218 4.77 2.25 20.93
N GLU A 219 5.22 1.22 21.64
CA GLU A 219 5.94 1.40 22.90
C GLU A 219 7.21 2.24 22.71
N VAL A 220 8.06 1.85 21.76
CA VAL A 220 9.33 2.53 21.50
C VAL A 220 9.09 3.99 21.08
N ALA A 221 8.10 4.24 20.22
CA ALA A 221 7.73 5.60 19.82
C ALA A 221 7.30 6.44 21.04
N ALA A 222 6.40 5.91 21.87
CA ALA A 222 5.92 6.61 23.05
C ALA A 222 7.04 6.93 24.05
N LEU A 223 7.93 5.96 24.33
CA LEU A 223 9.06 6.14 25.23
C LEU A 223 10.12 7.12 24.67
N ASN A 224 10.38 7.08 23.36
CA ASN A 224 11.30 8.03 22.72
C ASN A 224 10.77 9.46 22.78
N THR A 225 9.46 9.65 22.59
CA THR A 225 8.80 10.95 22.70
C THR A 225 8.80 11.45 24.15
N LEU A 226 8.60 10.56 25.13
CA LEU A 226 8.70 10.89 26.55
C LEU A 226 10.12 11.34 26.93
N ASN A 227 11.14 10.57 26.54
CA ASN A 227 12.55 10.91 26.78
C ASN A 227 12.91 12.27 26.15
N TYR A 228 12.37 12.57 24.98
CA TYR A 228 12.56 13.87 24.35
C TYR A 228 11.91 15.01 25.13
N LEU A 229 10.66 14.86 25.58
CA LEU A 229 9.99 15.88 26.39
C LEU A 229 10.78 16.18 27.67
N ASP A 230 11.28 15.14 28.32
CA ASP A 230 12.07 15.24 29.55
C ASP A 230 13.41 15.98 29.31
N GLY A 231 14.02 15.76 28.15
CA GLY A 231 15.27 16.42 27.75
C GLY A 231 15.08 17.78 27.06
N ALA A 232 13.91 18.11 26.51
CA ALA A 232 13.69 19.35 25.77
C ALA A 232 13.21 20.50 26.66
N ILE A 233 12.59 20.17 27.80
CA ILE A 233 11.94 21.14 28.67
C ILE A 233 12.79 21.34 29.92
N TYR A 234 13.81 22.19 29.79
CA TYR A 234 14.58 22.71 30.92
C TYR A 234 13.96 24.01 31.48
N ASP A 235 14.38 24.40 32.68
CA ASP A 235 13.87 25.60 33.38
C ASP A 235 14.10 26.91 32.60
N ASP A 236 15.02 26.94 31.62
CA ASP A 236 15.45 28.16 30.92
C ASP A 236 14.82 28.40 29.53
N ILE A 237 13.96 27.51 29.00
CA ILE A 237 13.33 27.77 27.69
C ILE A 237 12.23 28.84 27.77
N SER A 238 12.06 29.64 26.72
CA SER A 238 11.01 30.66 26.69
C SER A 238 9.60 30.02 26.65
N ILE A 239 8.57 30.76 27.10
CA ILE A 239 7.16 30.32 27.01
C ILE A 239 6.76 30.02 25.56
N LYS A 240 7.33 30.74 24.59
CA LYS A 240 7.07 30.55 23.17
C LYS A 240 7.64 29.21 22.71
N GLU A 241 8.91 28.95 22.97
CA GLU A 241 9.58 27.69 22.60
C GLU A 241 8.92 26.49 23.28
N PHE A 242 8.59 26.60 24.57
CA PHE A 242 7.87 25.54 25.28
C PHE A 242 6.52 25.21 24.63
N ARG A 243 5.76 26.24 24.22
CA ARG A 243 4.51 26.03 23.49
C ARG A 243 4.73 25.35 22.14
N GLU A 244 5.78 25.74 21.42
CA GLU A 244 6.11 25.16 20.12
C GLU A 244 6.50 23.69 20.25
N VAL A 245 7.35 23.33 21.22
CA VAL A 245 7.72 21.94 21.53
C VAL A 245 6.49 21.10 21.87
N LEU A 246 5.66 21.57 22.81
CA LEU A 246 4.43 20.84 23.19
C LEU A 246 3.45 20.70 22.02
N THR A 247 3.33 21.72 21.18
CA THR A 247 2.45 21.66 20.01
C THR A 247 2.97 20.66 18.98
N ALA A 248 4.29 20.63 18.74
CA ALA A 248 4.90 19.67 17.84
C ALA A 248 4.70 18.23 18.34
N VAL A 249 4.97 17.97 19.62
CA VAL A 249 4.79 16.62 20.19
C VAL A 249 3.34 16.16 20.15
N ILE A 250 2.37 17.04 20.45
CA ILE A 250 0.94 16.69 20.35
C ILE A 250 0.56 16.37 18.90
N GLU A 251 1.10 17.10 17.91
CA GLU A 251 0.88 16.80 16.49
C GLU A 251 1.54 15.48 16.06
N GLU A 252 2.76 15.22 16.55
CA GLU A 252 3.51 13.98 16.32
C GLU A 252 2.69 12.78 16.81
N ILE A 253 2.29 12.80 18.09
CA ILE A 253 1.44 11.77 18.71
C ILE A 253 0.16 11.54 17.91
N ALA A 254 -0.52 12.63 17.50
CA ALA A 254 -1.78 12.52 16.76
C ALA A 254 -1.58 11.84 15.39
N ILE A 255 -0.44 12.04 14.74
CA ILE A 255 -0.12 11.37 13.47
C ILE A 255 0.24 9.91 13.72
N GLU A 256 1.16 9.66 14.65
CA GLU A 256 1.68 8.32 14.94
C GLU A 256 0.57 7.36 15.34
N LEU A 257 -0.32 7.77 16.26
CA LEU A 257 -1.41 6.95 16.74
C LEU A 257 -2.57 6.81 15.77
N TYR A 258 -2.80 7.81 14.91
CA TYR A 258 -3.88 7.68 13.92
C TYR A 258 -3.48 6.74 12.80
N PHE A 259 -2.23 6.84 12.32
CA PHE A 259 -1.75 6.11 11.14
C PHE A 259 -0.92 4.87 11.44
N GLY A 260 -0.56 4.63 12.71
CA GLY A 260 0.21 3.45 13.13
C GLY A 260 1.65 3.44 12.61
N LEU A 261 2.30 4.62 12.66
CA LEU A 261 3.68 4.81 12.22
C LEU A 261 4.45 5.63 13.26
N SER A 262 5.77 5.68 13.15
CA SER A 262 6.66 6.48 13.99
C SER A 262 7.28 7.64 13.21
N LEU A 263 7.39 8.79 13.84
CA LEU A 263 8.03 9.99 13.31
C LEU A 263 9.34 10.19 14.05
N THR A 264 10.45 9.86 13.40
CA THR A 264 11.76 9.84 14.06
C THR A 264 12.73 10.83 13.42
N VAL A 265 13.88 10.99 14.05
CA VAL A 265 14.97 11.85 13.61
C VAL A 265 16.28 11.10 13.78
N GLU A 266 17.18 11.21 12.81
CA GLU A 266 18.55 10.71 12.95
C GLU A 266 19.28 11.44 14.08
N THR A 267 19.86 10.67 15.01
CA THR A 267 20.74 11.20 16.05
C THR A 267 22.19 10.93 15.65
N ARG A 268 23.00 11.98 15.48
CA ARG A 268 24.44 11.86 15.26
C ARG A 268 25.16 12.12 16.57
N SER A 269 26.01 11.19 17.01
CA SER A 269 26.75 11.29 18.27
C SER A 269 25.89 11.49 19.53
N GLY A 270 24.61 11.08 19.47
CA GLY A 270 23.65 11.26 20.56
C GLY A 270 22.96 12.63 20.61
N GLU A 271 23.31 13.56 19.71
CA GLU A 271 22.63 14.85 19.58
C GLU A 271 21.55 14.77 18.48
N VAL A 272 20.36 15.30 18.79
CA VAL A 272 19.27 15.45 17.82
C VAL A 272 19.55 16.71 17.02
N GLU A 273 19.97 16.58 15.75
CA GLU A 273 20.32 17.74 14.92
C GLU A 273 19.08 18.63 14.64
N ARG A 274 17.91 18.04 14.34
CA ARG A 274 16.70 18.80 14.02
C ARG A 274 15.42 17.97 14.11
N ARG A 275 14.47 18.34 14.98
CA ARG A 275 13.12 17.73 15.05
C ARG A 275 12.17 18.24 13.98
N TRP A 276 11.07 17.52 13.76
CA TRP A 276 9.96 17.99 12.94
C TRP A 276 9.30 19.21 13.57
N SER A 277 9.16 20.28 12.79
CA SER A 277 8.37 21.47 13.12
C SER A 277 6.88 21.18 12.96
N VAL A 278 6.04 22.03 13.56
CA VAL A 278 4.58 21.92 13.48
C VAL A 278 4.08 21.97 12.03
N GLU A 279 4.67 22.83 11.20
CA GLU A 279 4.32 22.95 9.78
C GLU A 279 4.71 21.71 8.98
N GLU A 280 5.90 21.15 9.21
CA GLU A 280 6.34 19.91 8.57
C GLU A 280 5.44 18.71 8.97
N LEU A 281 5.06 18.61 10.25
CA LEU A 281 4.12 17.59 10.74
C LEU A 281 2.76 17.71 10.07
N ARG A 282 2.26 18.93 9.88
CA ARG A 282 1.00 19.17 9.15
C ARG A 282 1.11 18.80 7.69
N ASP A 283 2.25 19.03 7.05
CA ASP A 283 2.51 18.60 5.68
C ASP A 283 2.48 17.07 5.56
N ILE A 284 3.16 16.35 6.45
CA ILE A 284 3.11 14.88 6.53
C ILE A 284 1.67 14.42 6.71
N ARG A 285 0.95 15.00 7.69
CA ARG A 285 -0.45 14.66 7.99
C ARG A 285 -1.36 14.84 6.78
N ARG A 286 -1.25 15.95 6.04
CA ARG A 286 -2.07 16.20 4.84
C ARG A 286 -1.90 15.11 3.79
N VAL A 287 -0.67 14.64 3.57
CA VAL A 287 -0.42 13.53 2.63
C VAL A 287 -1.08 12.25 3.11
N LEU A 288 -0.89 11.90 4.39
CA LEU A 288 -1.47 10.69 4.98
C LEU A 288 -3.01 10.72 4.95
N GLU A 289 -3.64 11.86 5.25
CA GLU A 289 -5.10 12.04 5.20
C GLU A 289 -5.67 12.02 3.78
N ALA A 290 -4.86 12.33 2.75
CA ALA A 290 -5.30 12.30 1.37
C ALA A 290 -5.30 10.87 0.77
N ILE A 291 -4.63 9.92 1.44
CA ILE A 291 -4.56 8.52 1.04
C ILE A 291 -5.61 7.72 1.84
N PRO A 292 -6.31 6.74 1.25
CA PRO A 292 -7.28 5.94 2.00
C PRO A 292 -6.61 5.26 3.20
N GLU A 293 -7.23 5.37 4.36
CA GLU A 293 -6.65 4.98 5.65
C GLU A 293 -6.06 3.57 5.66
N GLY A 294 -6.81 2.56 5.19
CA GLY A 294 -6.34 1.19 5.13
C GLY A 294 -5.09 0.99 4.25
N ARG A 295 -4.88 1.86 3.26
CA ARG A 295 -3.67 1.88 2.42
C ARG A 295 -2.47 2.48 3.12
N ILE A 296 -2.64 3.22 4.20
CA ILE A 296 -1.53 3.67 5.03
C ILE A 296 -1.27 2.63 6.12
N VAL A 297 -2.31 2.34 6.91
CA VAL A 297 -2.20 1.56 8.14
C VAL A 297 -1.75 0.12 7.86
N PHE A 298 -2.29 -0.49 6.80
CA PHE A 298 -2.04 -1.90 6.47
C PHE A 298 -1.04 -2.08 5.33
N THR A 299 -0.43 -1.01 4.84
CA THR A 299 0.67 -1.15 3.87
C THR A 299 1.84 -1.85 4.56
N PRO A 300 2.31 -2.98 4.01
CA PRO A 300 3.44 -3.67 4.58
C PRO A 300 4.63 -2.72 4.63
N ARG A 301 5.22 -2.59 5.83
CA ARG A 301 6.48 -1.86 6.04
C ARG A 301 6.40 -0.34 5.82
N LEU A 302 5.25 0.29 6.02
CA LEU A 302 5.20 1.72 6.30
C LEU A 302 5.02 1.89 7.81
N PHE A 303 6.14 1.96 8.55
CA PHE A 303 6.10 2.08 10.02
C PHE A 303 6.95 3.22 10.56
N GLU A 304 7.83 3.83 9.76
CA GLU A 304 8.70 4.90 10.24
C GLU A 304 8.96 5.91 9.12
N ILE A 305 8.78 7.19 9.46
CA ILE A 305 9.20 8.33 8.66
C ILE A 305 10.32 9.02 9.44
N ARG A 306 11.53 8.97 8.91
CA ARG A 306 12.73 9.44 9.58
C ARG A 306 13.27 10.69 8.91
N ARG A 307 13.46 11.76 9.68
CA ARG A 307 14.24 12.92 9.24
C ARG A 307 15.73 12.62 9.31
N VAL A 308 16.47 12.92 8.26
CA VAL A 308 17.93 12.78 8.21
C VAL A 308 18.57 14.08 7.71
N SER A 309 19.84 14.33 8.05
CA SER A 309 20.52 15.53 7.53
C SER A 309 20.89 15.40 6.05
N THR A 310 21.38 14.23 5.64
CA THR A 310 21.64 13.88 4.24
C THR A 310 21.41 12.39 3.98
N LEU A 311 21.12 12.02 2.73
CA LEU A 311 20.96 10.63 2.29
C LEU A 311 22.16 10.11 1.50
N ASP A 312 22.92 11.00 0.90
CA ASP A 312 24.13 10.70 0.14
C ASP A 312 25.22 11.75 0.43
N ASP A 313 26.45 11.47 -0.04
CA ASP A 313 27.59 12.37 0.14
C ASP A 313 27.45 13.67 -0.67
N GLU A 314 26.65 13.64 -1.76
CA GLU A 314 26.46 14.76 -2.68
C GLU A 314 25.30 15.69 -2.29
N GLY A 315 24.45 15.28 -1.34
CA GLY A 315 23.22 15.98 -0.95
C GLY A 315 22.14 16.00 -2.04
N ALA A 316 22.20 15.10 -3.03
CA ALA A 316 21.31 15.10 -4.19
C ALA A 316 19.99 14.37 -3.91
N THR A 317 20.04 13.31 -3.10
CA THR A 317 18.88 12.49 -2.75
C THR A 317 18.03 13.19 -1.69
N LYS A 318 16.76 13.45 -2.06
CA LYS A 318 15.79 14.15 -1.22
C LYS A 318 15.08 13.21 -0.26
N ALA A 319 14.67 12.06 -0.76
CA ALA A 319 13.97 11.06 0.01
C ALA A 319 14.34 9.67 -0.49
N GLU A 320 14.20 8.67 0.36
CA GLU A 320 14.47 7.27 0.02
C GLU A 320 13.58 6.34 0.85
N ARG A 321 12.91 5.42 0.18
CA ARG A 321 12.29 4.23 0.79
C ARG A 321 13.31 3.11 0.96
N ARG A 322 13.68 2.82 2.22
CA ARG A 322 14.63 1.75 2.55
C ARG A 322 13.96 0.38 2.57
N GLY A 323 14.74 -0.68 2.30
CA GLY A 323 14.24 -2.06 2.25
C GLY A 323 13.69 -2.60 3.58
N ASN A 324 13.99 -1.95 4.70
CA ASN A 324 13.38 -2.27 5.99
C ASN A 324 11.99 -1.67 6.17
N GLY A 325 11.57 -0.66 5.38
CA GLY A 325 10.30 0.06 5.52
C GLY A 325 10.38 1.48 6.03
N VAL A 326 11.59 1.98 6.32
CA VAL A 326 11.79 3.37 6.71
C VAL A 326 11.71 4.25 5.47
N ILE A 327 10.90 5.30 5.53
CA ILE A 327 10.97 6.42 4.60
C ILE A 327 11.89 7.46 5.23
N ALA A 328 13.07 7.66 4.64
CA ALA A 328 14.02 8.66 5.10
C ALA A 328 13.87 9.94 4.27
N ILE A 329 13.70 11.09 4.93
CA ILE A 329 13.54 12.40 4.31
C ILE A 329 14.72 13.29 4.71
N SER A 330 15.49 13.77 3.73
CA SER A 330 16.60 14.66 4.00
C SER A 330 16.15 16.09 4.27
N ASP A 331 16.96 16.87 4.99
CA ASP A 331 16.71 18.29 5.21
C ASP A 331 16.60 19.10 3.91
N PHE A 332 17.28 18.65 2.86
CA PHE A 332 17.21 19.25 1.53
C PHE A 332 15.81 19.12 0.90
N ALA A 333 15.07 18.05 1.20
CA ALA A 333 13.73 17.81 0.67
C ALA A 333 12.67 18.76 1.21
N VAL A 334 12.89 19.38 2.37
CA VAL A 334 11.85 20.10 3.11
C VAL A 334 11.58 21.49 2.54
N ASN A 335 12.60 22.18 2.04
CA ASN A 335 12.51 23.59 1.63
C ASN A 335 12.92 23.82 0.17
N ASP A 336 12.71 22.82 -0.69
CA ASP A 336 13.03 22.92 -2.11
C ASP A 336 11.97 23.76 -2.84
N THR A 337 12.27 25.05 -2.99
CA THR A 337 11.42 26.02 -3.68
C THR A 337 11.19 25.68 -5.17
N GLN A 338 12.14 25.00 -5.83
CA GLN A 338 11.97 24.60 -7.22
C GLN A 338 10.96 23.46 -7.34
N MET A 339 11.05 22.47 -6.45
CA MET A 339 10.06 21.39 -6.37
C MET A 339 8.68 21.95 -6.06
N SER A 340 8.58 22.84 -5.07
CA SER A 340 7.32 23.47 -4.71
C SER A 340 6.67 24.22 -5.88
N ALA A 341 7.47 24.99 -6.64
CA ALA A 341 6.99 25.70 -7.82
C ALA A 341 6.43 24.75 -8.91
N LYS A 342 7.04 23.58 -9.11
CA LYS A 342 6.55 22.55 -10.07
C LYS A 342 5.21 21.94 -9.65
N TYR A 343 4.89 21.96 -8.37
CA TYR A 343 3.63 21.47 -7.79
C TYR A 343 2.70 22.60 -7.35
N ASN A 344 2.68 23.72 -8.07
CA ASN A 344 1.76 24.85 -7.84
C ASN A 344 1.81 25.39 -6.40
N GLY A 345 2.99 25.40 -5.77
CA GLY A 345 3.19 25.90 -4.41
C GLY A 345 2.91 24.89 -3.29
N ILE A 346 2.64 23.62 -3.62
CA ILE A 346 2.61 22.54 -2.62
C ILE A 346 4.01 22.40 -2.02
N SER A 347 4.09 22.15 -0.71
CA SER A 347 5.37 21.97 0.00
C SER A 347 6.19 20.84 -0.61
N SER A 348 7.50 21.05 -0.76
CA SER A 348 8.38 20.00 -1.30
C SER A 348 8.45 18.78 -0.38
N LEU A 349 8.25 18.95 0.93
CA LEU A 349 8.09 17.84 1.86
C LEU A 349 6.90 16.96 1.46
N GLN A 350 5.73 17.56 1.19
CA GLN A 350 4.54 16.80 0.79
C GLN A 350 4.78 16.02 -0.49
N VAL A 351 5.44 16.63 -1.48
CA VAL A 351 5.75 15.99 -2.77
C VAL A 351 6.67 14.79 -2.59
N ASN A 352 7.85 14.99 -1.99
CA ASN A 352 8.84 13.92 -1.82
C ASN A 352 8.28 12.82 -0.91
N PHE A 353 7.59 13.17 0.18
CA PHE A 353 6.99 12.19 1.08
C PHE A 353 5.89 11.37 0.38
N CYS A 354 5.00 12.01 -0.37
CA CYS A 354 3.93 11.30 -1.09
C CYS A 354 4.49 10.35 -2.16
N HIS A 355 5.58 10.73 -2.83
CA HIS A 355 6.33 9.88 -3.75
C HIS A 355 6.85 8.61 -3.03
N GLU A 356 7.55 8.74 -1.90
CA GLU A 356 8.07 7.58 -1.17
C GLU A 356 6.97 6.68 -0.59
N VAL A 357 5.85 7.27 -0.16
CA VAL A 357 4.66 6.50 0.23
C VAL A 357 4.12 5.71 -0.96
N GLY A 358 4.19 6.29 -2.17
CA GLY A 358 3.85 5.59 -3.41
C GLY A 358 4.71 4.35 -3.62
N HIS A 359 6.02 4.46 -3.46
CA HIS A 359 6.93 3.29 -3.47
C HIS A 359 6.56 2.26 -2.41
N ALA A 360 6.29 2.70 -1.17
CA ALA A 360 5.91 1.79 -0.09
C ALA A 360 4.64 0.98 -0.42
N ILE A 361 3.63 1.64 -0.98
CA ILE A 361 2.36 1.02 -1.38
C ILE A 361 2.56 0.07 -2.57
N CYS A 362 3.25 0.51 -3.63
CA CYS A 362 3.39 -0.28 -4.85
C CYS A 362 4.34 -1.45 -4.68
N GLN A 363 5.47 -1.28 -3.98
CA GLN A 363 6.51 -2.31 -3.89
C GLN A 363 6.20 -3.38 -2.84
N GLY A 364 5.39 -3.06 -1.83
CA GLY A 364 4.96 -4.01 -0.80
C GLY A 364 6.12 -4.72 -0.07
N LYS A 365 5.84 -5.92 0.45
CA LYS A 365 6.76 -6.67 1.33
C LYS A 365 7.92 -7.30 0.57
N TYR A 366 7.67 -8.16 -0.46
CA TYR A 366 8.71 -8.93 -1.17
C TYR A 366 8.27 -9.67 -2.44
N TYR A 367 7.16 -9.31 -3.08
CA TYR A 367 6.73 -10.07 -4.24
C TYR A 367 7.42 -9.55 -5.48
N ARG A 368 7.90 -10.48 -6.29
CA ARG A 368 8.23 -10.16 -7.66
C ARG A 368 6.97 -10.29 -8.49
N VAL A 369 6.60 -9.24 -9.23
CA VAL A 369 5.38 -9.31 -10.04
C VAL A 369 5.68 -10.12 -11.27
N ARG A 370 4.98 -11.24 -11.45
CA ARG A 370 4.98 -11.91 -12.74
C ARG A 370 4.26 -11.00 -13.73
N VAL A 371 5.03 -10.33 -14.57
CA VAL A 371 4.44 -9.60 -15.69
C VAL A 371 4.16 -10.60 -16.79
N ASN A 372 2.88 -10.71 -17.15
CA ASN A 372 2.33 -11.82 -17.95
C ASN A 372 3.02 -12.02 -19.29
N SER A 373 3.62 -10.98 -19.86
CA SER A 373 4.38 -11.09 -21.11
C SER A 373 5.70 -11.86 -20.97
N PHE A 374 6.23 -12.07 -19.75
CA PHE A 374 7.60 -12.54 -19.53
C PHE A 374 7.71 -13.90 -18.81
N ASN A 375 6.62 -14.41 -18.21
CA ASN A 375 6.68 -15.56 -17.29
C ASN A 375 7.79 -15.44 -16.19
N ARG A 376 8.33 -14.24 -16.00
CA ARG A 376 9.40 -13.86 -15.09
C ARG A 376 8.86 -12.86 -14.08
N LEU A 377 9.51 -12.91 -12.94
CA LEU A 377 9.20 -12.19 -11.72
C LEU A 377 9.95 -10.84 -11.77
N LEU A 378 9.26 -9.74 -12.10
CA LEU A 378 9.80 -8.37 -12.18
C LEU A 378 9.87 -7.71 -10.80
N GLY A 379 11.08 -7.33 -10.37
CA GLY A 379 11.38 -6.43 -9.24
C GLY A 379 10.56 -6.63 -7.96
N PRO A 380 10.48 -5.67 -7.04
CA PRO A 380 9.52 -5.70 -5.94
C PRO A 380 8.20 -5.00 -6.34
N ALA A 381 7.07 -5.70 -6.33
CA ALA A 381 5.75 -5.10 -6.44
C ALA A 381 4.68 -5.93 -5.71
N ASP A 382 3.70 -5.25 -5.13
CA ASP A 382 2.63 -5.86 -4.36
C ASP A 382 1.58 -6.47 -5.31
N PRO A 383 1.33 -7.79 -5.24
CA PRO A 383 0.49 -8.50 -6.20
C PRO A 383 -0.97 -8.07 -6.17
N VAL A 384 -1.39 -7.38 -5.10
CA VAL A 384 -2.73 -6.83 -4.97
C VAL A 384 -2.98 -5.65 -5.92
N TYR A 385 -1.92 -5.02 -6.43
CA TYR A 385 -2.01 -4.04 -7.51
C TYR A 385 -1.59 -4.68 -8.82
N ASP A 386 -2.37 -4.45 -9.88
CA ASP A 386 -2.08 -4.99 -11.20
C ASP A 386 -1.01 -4.15 -11.90
N PHE A 387 0.23 -4.32 -11.46
CA PHE A 387 1.37 -3.59 -11.99
C PHE A 387 1.58 -3.88 -13.48
N SER A 388 1.22 -5.07 -13.97
CA SER A 388 1.28 -5.37 -15.41
C SER A 388 0.38 -4.44 -16.22
N SER A 389 -0.88 -4.27 -15.78
CA SER A 389 -1.78 -3.29 -16.41
C SER A 389 -1.23 -1.88 -16.30
N PHE A 390 -0.60 -1.51 -15.18
CA PHE A 390 0.06 -0.21 -15.05
C PHE A 390 1.17 -0.01 -16.09
N LEU A 391 2.07 -0.99 -16.28
CA LEU A 391 3.13 -0.91 -17.29
C LEU A 391 2.56 -0.65 -18.69
N GLU A 392 1.52 -1.39 -19.07
CA GLU A 392 0.91 -1.28 -20.38
C GLU A 392 0.30 0.11 -20.61
N ILE A 393 -0.54 0.60 -19.69
CA ILE A 393 -1.18 1.92 -19.82
C ILE A 393 -0.14 3.06 -19.75
N ALA A 394 0.93 2.86 -18.99
CA ALA A 394 2.04 3.79 -18.85
C ALA A 394 2.98 3.80 -20.08
N GLY A 395 2.84 2.83 -20.98
CA GLY A 395 3.68 2.72 -22.18
C GLY A 395 5.05 2.12 -21.93
N TRP A 396 5.21 1.34 -20.86
CA TRP A 396 6.38 0.53 -20.59
C TRP A 396 6.30 -0.80 -21.32
N ARG A 397 7.43 -1.22 -21.89
CA ARG A 397 7.67 -2.58 -22.40
C ARG A 397 8.99 -3.06 -21.83
N ALA A 398 9.01 -4.25 -21.23
CA ALA A 398 10.27 -4.87 -20.83
C ALA A 398 10.80 -5.80 -21.93
N TYR A 399 12.09 -6.11 -21.84
CA TYR A 399 12.82 -7.05 -22.68
C TYR A 399 13.63 -7.94 -21.75
N GLU A 400 13.57 -9.25 -21.99
CA GLU A 400 14.31 -10.27 -21.25
C GLU A 400 15.74 -10.43 -21.75
N GLU A 401 16.54 -11.05 -20.89
CA GLU A 401 17.86 -11.56 -21.25
C GLU A 401 17.78 -12.43 -22.51
N GLY A 402 18.56 -12.07 -23.53
CA GLY A 402 18.55 -12.73 -24.85
C GLY A 402 17.75 -11.98 -25.91
N GLU A 403 16.80 -11.11 -25.53
CA GLU A 403 16.12 -10.19 -26.48
C GLU A 403 16.96 -8.93 -26.77
N PHE A 404 17.95 -8.65 -25.93
CA PHE A 404 18.86 -7.52 -26.08
C PHE A 404 20.31 -7.90 -25.78
N LYS A 405 21.25 -7.04 -26.21
CA LYS A 405 22.67 -7.11 -25.85
C LYS A 405 23.16 -5.75 -25.40
N ILE A 406 23.75 -5.66 -24.22
CA ILE A 406 24.44 -4.44 -23.77
C ILE A 406 25.71 -4.22 -24.61
N LEU A 407 25.87 -3.00 -25.14
CA LEU A 407 27.03 -2.57 -25.93
C LEU A 407 27.66 -1.31 -25.31
N ASN A 408 28.88 -0.98 -25.77
CA ASN A 408 29.59 0.26 -25.42
C ASN A 408 29.63 0.51 -23.91
N ASP A 409 30.07 -0.49 -23.14
CA ASP A 409 30.22 -0.41 -21.68
C ASP A 409 28.96 0.07 -20.94
N GLY A 410 27.76 -0.31 -21.41
CA GLY A 410 26.50 0.05 -20.75
C GLY A 410 25.89 1.36 -21.24
N LEU A 411 26.41 1.96 -22.32
CA LEU A 411 25.85 3.19 -22.89
C LEU A 411 24.75 2.95 -23.93
N SER A 412 24.63 1.72 -24.42
CA SER A 412 23.69 1.38 -25.51
C SER A 412 23.30 -0.09 -25.48
N VAL A 413 22.24 -0.43 -26.22
CA VAL A 413 21.72 -1.78 -26.34
C VAL A 413 21.46 -2.15 -27.80
N SER A 414 21.73 -3.39 -28.17
CA SER A 414 21.29 -3.97 -29.43
C SER A 414 19.99 -4.73 -29.25
N ILE A 415 18.97 -4.41 -30.05
CA ILE A 415 17.71 -5.16 -30.15
C ILE A 415 17.48 -5.46 -31.63
N ASP A 416 17.30 -6.73 -32.00
CA ASP A 416 17.13 -7.17 -33.39
C ASP A 416 18.21 -6.63 -34.36
N GLY A 417 19.45 -6.51 -33.88
CA GLY A 417 20.60 -6.01 -34.66
C GLY A 417 20.64 -4.50 -34.85
N ARG A 418 19.71 -3.74 -34.26
CA ARG A 418 19.74 -2.26 -34.21
C ARG A 418 20.27 -1.79 -32.87
N GLU A 419 21.10 -0.75 -32.88
CA GLU A 419 21.68 -0.16 -31.68
C GLU A 419 20.86 1.06 -31.22
N TYR A 420 20.55 1.10 -29.94
CA TYR A 420 19.83 2.20 -29.29
C TYR A 420 20.65 2.72 -28.09
N PRO A 421 20.93 4.02 -27.98
CA PRO A 421 21.51 4.59 -26.77
C PRO A 421 20.54 4.49 -25.58
N LEU A 422 21.09 4.25 -24.39
CA LEU A 422 20.33 4.23 -23.14
C LEU A 422 20.12 5.65 -22.58
N GLY A 423 19.01 5.87 -21.88
CA GLY A 423 18.71 7.10 -21.14
C GLY A 423 18.33 8.32 -21.98
N VAL A 424 18.36 8.21 -23.32
CA VAL A 424 18.02 9.34 -24.22
C VAL A 424 16.84 8.99 -25.14
N PRO A 425 16.03 9.99 -25.53
CA PRO A 425 14.98 9.80 -26.52
C PRO A 425 15.54 9.35 -27.87
N VAL A 426 14.96 8.30 -28.44
CA VAL A 426 15.28 7.75 -29.77
C VAL A 426 14.01 7.47 -30.56
N GLU A 427 14.12 7.51 -31.88
CA GLU A 427 13.05 7.08 -32.78
C GLU A 427 13.19 5.58 -33.06
N ASP A 428 12.17 4.81 -32.70
CA ASP A 428 12.05 3.37 -32.96
C ASP A 428 10.81 3.12 -33.81
N GLY A 429 11.02 3.02 -35.13
CA GLY A 429 9.95 2.90 -36.11
C GLY A 429 9.18 4.20 -36.31
N LYS A 430 7.98 4.31 -35.73
CA LYS A 430 7.14 5.52 -35.75
C LYS A 430 6.89 6.09 -34.36
N GLU A 431 7.52 5.51 -33.34
CA GLU A 431 7.37 5.91 -31.95
C GLU A 431 8.67 6.52 -31.45
N TRP A 432 8.55 7.53 -30.60
CA TRP A 432 9.68 7.99 -29.80
C TRP A 432 9.71 7.18 -28.51
N CYS A 433 10.88 6.73 -28.07
CA CYS A 433 11.03 5.98 -26.83
C CYS A 433 12.33 6.31 -26.09
N VAL A 434 12.41 5.94 -24.83
CA VAL A 434 13.63 5.91 -24.03
C VAL A 434 13.88 4.47 -23.62
N PHE A 435 15.13 4.03 -23.70
CA PHE A 435 15.55 2.72 -23.20
C PHE A 435 16.29 2.89 -21.87
N SER A 436 15.95 2.07 -20.88
CA SER A 436 16.57 2.07 -19.55
C SER A 436 16.91 0.64 -19.15
N TYR A 437 18.17 0.40 -18.78
CA TYR A 437 18.64 -0.91 -18.34
C TYR A 437 18.75 -0.96 -16.82
N GLN A 438 18.15 -1.98 -16.23
CA GLN A 438 18.16 -2.24 -14.78
C GLN A 438 19.04 -3.44 -14.50
N GLU A 439 20.27 -3.20 -14.06
CA GLU A 439 21.31 -4.22 -13.89
C GLU A 439 20.91 -5.28 -12.86
N ASP A 440 20.35 -4.88 -11.72
CA ASP A 440 19.92 -5.80 -10.65
C ASP A 440 18.83 -6.78 -11.09
N LEU A 441 18.06 -6.41 -12.11
CA LEU A 441 17.03 -7.25 -12.70
C LEU A 441 17.53 -8.00 -13.93
N ASN A 442 18.66 -7.59 -14.50
CA ASN A 442 19.13 -7.96 -15.84
C ASN A 442 18.02 -7.79 -16.89
N MET A 443 17.41 -6.59 -16.90
CA MET A 443 16.26 -6.28 -17.76
C MET A 443 16.38 -4.93 -18.41
N LEU A 444 15.94 -4.87 -19.66
CA LEU A 444 15.84 -3.64 -20.43
C LEU A 444 14.38 -3.20 -20.51
N PHE A 445 14.12 -1.94 -20.19
CA PHE A 445 12.82 -1.31 -20.31
C PHE A 445 12.82 -0.30 -21.45
N ARG A 446 11.75 -0.28 -22.24
CA ARG A 446 11.43 0.72 -23.24
C ARG A 446 10.22 1.49 -22.76
N TYR A 447 10.38 2.81 -22.67
CA TYR A 447 9.31 3.73 -22.34
C TYR A 447 8.86 4.47 -23.59
N ARG A 448 7.59 4.37 -23.96
CA ARG A 448 7.02 5.07 -25.11
C ARG A 448 6.72 6.54 -24.78
N LEU A 449 7.32 7.46 -25.53
CA LEU A 449 7.05 8.89 -25.48
C LEU A 449 5.88 9.25 -26.41
N ARG A 450 4.83 9.90 -25.88
CA ARG A 450 3.70 10.39 -26.69
C ARG A 450 3.94 11.85 -27.17
N PRO A 451 3.73 12.17 -28.46
CA PRO A 451 3.79 13.55 -28.97
C PRO A 451 2.75 14.49 -28.33
N PRO A 452 2.96 15.83 -28.32
CA PRO A 452 4.06 16.52 -29.00
C PRO A 452 5.41 16.40 -28.29
N PHE A 453 5.48 16.36 -26.95
CA PHE A 453 6.68 16.00 -26.14
C PHE A 453 6.24 15.75 -24.69
N ASN A 454 5.26 14.86 -24.47
CA ASN A 454 4.51 14.81 -23.21
C ASN A 454 5.34 14.22 -22.04
N LEU A 455 5.75 15.12 -21.15
CA LEU A 455 6.05 14.84 -19.75
C LEU A 455 4.77 14.30 -19.09
N PHE A 456 4.58 12.97 -19.08
CA PHE A 456 3.48 12.34 -18.34
C PHE A 456 3.55 12.69 -16.85
N SER A 457 4.78 12.77 -16.34
CA SER A 457 5.16 13.48 -15.12
C SER A 457 6.15 14.59 -15.48
N LEU A 458 6.08 15.72 -14.75
CA LEU A 458 7.07 16.81 -14.85
C LEU A 458 8.48 16.36 -14.43
N HIS A 459 8.59 15.17 -13.84
CA HIS A 459 9.82 14.59 -13.37
C HIS A 459 10.42 13.69 -14.45
N PRO A 460 11.63 14.02 -14.95
CA PRO A 460 12.38 13.11 -15.81
C PRO A 460 12.58 11.72 -15.19
N TYR A 461 12.55 11.61 -13.86
CA TYR A 461 12.62 10.37 -13.10
C TYR A 461 11.50 9.38 -13.43
N ALA A 462 10.31 9.82 -13.82
CA ALA A 462 9.24 8.91 -14.28
C ALA A 462 9.60 8.12 -15.57
N ARG A 463 10.78 8.35 -16.15
CA ARG A 463 11.31 7.65 -17.34
C ARG A 463 12.53 6.80 -17.03
N THR A 464 13.01 6.78 -15.79
CA THR A 464 14.17 5.97 -15.40
C THR A 464 13.77 4.51 -15.25
N ASP A 465 12.61 4.25 -14.64
CA ASP A 465 12.06 2.92 -14.50
C ASP A 465 10.57 2.97 -14.17
N PRO A 466 9.87 1.83 -14.27
CA PRO A 466 8.43 1.81 -14.07
C PRO A 466 7.97 2.02 -12.63
N TRP A 467 8.82 1.79 -11.62
CA TRP A 467 8.45 2.00 -10.22
C TRP A 467 8.49 3.49 -9.88
N GLU A 468 9.50 4.20 -10.36
CA GLU A 468 9.56 5.67 -10.30
C GLU A 468 8.37 6.30 -11.03
N ASP A 469 7.99 5.78 -12.21
CA ASP A 469 6.80 6.25 -12.92
C ASP A 469 5.51 6.03 -12.09
N TRP A 470 5.40 4.89 -11.41
CA TRP A 470 4.27 4.61 -10.54
C TRP A 470 4.22 5.58 -9.35
N ALA A 471 5.33 5.77 -8.64
CA ALA A 471 5.42 6.63 -7.47
C ALA A 471 5.15 8.10 -7.82
N GLU A 472 5.72 8.58 -8.93
CA GLU A 472 5.44 9.91 -9.47
C GLU A 472 3.96 10.07 -9.82
N ALA A 473 3.38 9.13 -10.58
CA ALA A 473 1.98 9.20 -10.96
C ALA A 473 1.03 9.10 -9.76
N PHE A 474 1.40 8.30 -8.74
CA PHE A 474 0.67 8.23 -7.47
C PHE A 474 0.71 9.57 -6.72
N SER A 475 1.88 10.21 -6.63
CA SER A 475 2.01 11.53 -6.01
C SER A 475 1.17 12.58 -6.73
N GLU A 476 1.11 12.54 -8.06
CA GLU A 476 0.26 13.43 -8.85
C GLU A 476 -1.22 13.15 -8.63
N PHE A 477 -1.60 11.88 -8.57
CA PHE A 477 -2.97 11.47 -8.29
C PHE A 477 -3.47 12.02 -6.95
N ILE A 478 -2.62 11.97 -5.91
CA ILE A 478 -2.97 12.44 -4.56
C ILE A 478 -2.93 13.97 -4.48
N LEU A 479 -1.88 14.61 -5.00
CA LEU A 479 -1.61 16.03 -4.73
C LEU A 479 -2.20 16.97 -5.77
N ILE A 480 -2.28 16.56 -7.05
CA ILE A 480 -2.67 17.39 -8.19
C ILE A 480 -3.38 16.57 -9.29
N PRO A 481 -4.48 15.87 -8.96
CA PRO A 481 -5.11 14.89 -9.86
C PRO A 481 -5.52 15.45 -11.22
N GLU A 482 -5.85 16.74 -11.30
CA GLU A 482 -6.19 17.41 -12.57
C GLU A 482 -5.04 17.39 -13.59
N ARG A 483 -3.79 17.38 -13.12
CA ARG A 483 -2.62 17.22 -13.98
C ARG A 483 -2.61 15.83 -14.59
N LEU A 484 -2.72 14.80 -13.75
CA LEU A 484 -2.71 13.41 -14.20
C LEU A 484 -3.90 13.11 -15.12
N LYS A 485 -5.11 13.60 -14.81
CA LYS A 485 -6.29 13.52 -15.70
C LYS A 485 -6.02 14.08 -17.09
N ARG A 486 -5.33 15.22 -17.16
CA ARG A 486 -5.06 15.91 -18.43
C ARG A 486 -3.99 15.22 -19.26
N PHE A 487 -2.93 14.73 -18.63
CA PHE A 487 -1.73 14.25 -19.34
C PHE A 487 -1.64 12.72 -19.43
N SER A 488 -2.25 11.99 -18.50
CA SER A 488 -2.29 10.52 -18.49
C SER A 488 -3.61 10.03 -17.86
N PRO A 489 -4.76 10.27 -18.52
CA PRO A 489 -6.06 9.87 -17.99
C PRO A 489 -6.14 8.38 -17.66
N GLU A 490 -5.45 7.52 -18.41
CA GLU A 490 -5.45 6.08 -18.17
C GLU A 490 -4.81 5.72 -16.82
N LYS A 491 -3.71 6.38 -16.44
CA LYS A 491 -3.10 6.24 -15.10
C LYS A 491 -4.02 6.78 -14.02
N TYR A 492 -4.65 7.93 -14.26
CA TYR A 492 -5.63 8.47 -13.34
C TYR A 492 -6.77 7.48 -13.07
N LEU A 493 -7.34 6.87 -14.12
CA LEU A 493 -8.37 5.84 -14.02
C LEU A 493 -7.88 4.61 -13.25
N TYR A 494 -6.64 4.17 -13.52
CA TYR A 494 -6.02 3.08 -12.77
C TYR A 494 -5.99 3.37 -11.27
N PHE A 495 -5.53 4.56 -10.86
CA PHE A 495 -5.53 4.93 -9.44
C PHE A 495 -6.94 5.11 -8.87
N CYS A 496 -7.90 5.65 -9.62
CA CYS A 496 -9.31 5.68 -9.20
C CYS A 496 -9.82 4.28 -8.86
N LEU A 497 -9.54 3.29 -9.70
CA LEU A 497 -9.99 1.91 -9.50
C LEU A 497 -9.43 1.29 -8.20
N HIS A 498 -8.21 1.66 -7.81
CA HIS A 498 -7.51 1.09 -6.66
C HIS A 498 -7.66 1.89 -5.35
N PHE A 499 -7.89 3.20 -5.42
CA PHE A 499 -7.80 4.11 -4.27
C PHE A 499 -9.06 4.95 -4.01
N MET A 500 -9.99 5.10 -4.97
CA MET A 500 -11.23 5.83 -4.67
C MET A 500 -12.30 4.92 -4.04
N PRO A 501 -13.14 5.43 -3.12
CA PRO A 501 -14.32 4.69 -2.65
C PRO A 501 -15.28 4.38 -3.79
N PRO A 502 -16.03 3.25 -3.77
CA PRO A 502 -17.10 2.99 -4.72
C PRO A 502 -18.05 4.18 -4.88
N GLY A 503 -18.47 4.48 -6.10
CA GLY A 503 -19.47 5.52 -6.38
C GLY A 503 -18.94 6.97 -6.40
N LYS A 504 -17.68 7.23 -6.04
CA LYS A 504 -17.02 8.51 -6.31
C LYS A 504 -16.42 8.61 -7.73
N ASP A 505 -16.37 7.48 -8.44
CA ASP A 505 -15.84 7.33 -9.80
C ASP A 505 -16.71 8.01 -10.86
N THR A 506 -17.96 8.37 -10.56
CA THR A 506 -18.93 8.90 -11.54
C THR A 506 -18.62 10.33 -12.04
N GLN A 507 -17.52 10.94 -11.60
CA GLN A 507 -17.00 12.19 -12.18
C GLN A 507 -16.01 11.95 -13.32
N ILE A 508 -15.73 10.69 -13.67
CA ILE A 508 -14.95 10.32 -14.85
C ILE A 508 -15.81 10.61 -16.10
N PRO A 509 -15.38 11.52 -16.99
CA PRO A 509 -16.09 11.77 -18.25
C PRO A 509 -16.24 10.47 -19.04
N PRO A 510 -17.44 10.15 -19.58
CA PRO A 510 -17.65 8.97 -20.42
C PRO A 510 -16.80 8.90 -21.70
N SER A 511 -16.08 10.00 -22.01
CA SER A 511 -15.18 10.14 -23.15
C SER A 511 -13.73 9.74 -22.86
N LEU A 512 -13.43 9.37 -21.61
CA LEU A 512 -12.20 8.69 -21.19
C LEU A 512 -12.50 7.20 -21.02
#